data_AF-R5CLH6-F1
#
_entry.id   AF-R5CLH6-F1
#
_cell.length_a   1.000
_cell.length_b   1.000
_cell.length_c   1.000
_cell.angle_alpha   90.00
_cell.angle_beta   90.00
_cell.angle_gamma   90.00
#
_symmetry.space_group_name_H-M   'P 1'
#
loop_
_entity.id
_entity.type
_entity.pdbx_description
1 polymer ?
#
loop_
_entity_poly.entity_id
_entity_poly.type
_entity_poly.pdbx_seq_one_letter_code
_entity_poly.pdbx_strand_id
1 'polypeptide(L)'
;MEKKNMLSLLRKGMFMMLALLAAGVMVSCSSDDDDDDKAPSNFEKPKYEADAAKFTVTDGSSEIKSIELTEAGNFIIRLNNTANYAPKTEKPLARLLKKNIMISPYLAAEADKAATRAEIVVWSDILYGKYTKTGDNEYTLDGYGTLTVVSEGGSAYSLRIKKTDGETVDLEANKAGTPESGSMTDNLCRTWNIDGFRYYIRINGKTYFDETSTSIEELTEKLNKWMQEMDPDYTEDDSEVLFEYEPKQFVFSKSGTYMVLYTNDMLAVSTWRWGDQSNGILEYSWNPDTFDDSDLSGEAKIEFSNNKLFITEGNSESEDGITFEVASVIILSEATASGR
;
A
#
# COMPACT_ATOMS: atom_id res chain seq x y z
N MET A 1 -17.93 -25.98 23.65
CA MET A 1 -18.79 -24.79 23.47
C MET A 1 -19.84 -25.15 22.43
N GLU A 2 -21.13 -25.11 22.77
CA GLU A 2 -22.20 -25.43 21.81
C GLU A 2 -22.20 -24.44 20.65
N LYS A 3 -22.48 -24.90 19.42
CA LYS A 3 -22.50 -24.06 18.19
C LYS A 3 -23.25 -22.74 18.40
N LYS A 4 -24.36 -22.77 19.15
CA LYS A 4 -25.21 -21.62 19.48
C LYS A 4 -24.53 -20.53 20.34
N ASN A 5 -23.61 -20.91 21.22
CA ASN A 5 -22.85 -19.97 22.07
C ASN A 5 -21.69 -19.34 21.30
N MET A 6 -21.05 -20.10 20.41
CA MET A 6 -20.04 -19.58 19.46
C MET A 6 -20.67 -18.60 18.46
N LEU A 7 -21.90 -18.86 18.02
CA LEU A 7 -22.75 -18.01 17.19
C LEU A 7 -23.11 -16.66 17.83
N SER A 8 -23.52 -16.68 19.10
CA SER A 8 -23.74 -15.44 19.85
C SER A 8 -22.44 -14.67 20.06
N LEU A 9 -21.29 -15.34 20.14
CA LEU A 9 -19.99 -14.71 20.34
C LEU A 9 -19.37 -14.20 19.04
N LEU A 10 -19.65 -14.84 17.91
CA LEU A 10 -19.31 -14.34 16.57
C LEU A 10 -20.19 -13.16 16.20
N ARG A 11 -21.53 -13.26 16.37
CA ARG A 11 -22.43 -12.10 16.20
C ARG A 11 -22.06 -10.97 17.15
N LYS A 12 -21.89 -11.25 18.45
CA LYS A 12 -21.44 -10.21 19.37
C LYS A 12 -20.05 -9.74 19.01
N GLY A 13 -19.08 -10.56 18.59
CA GLY A 13 -17.72 -10.15 18.22
C GLY A 13 -17.67 -9.25 16.98
N MET A 14 -18.42 -9.62 15.94
CA MET A 14 -18.61 -8.86 14.71
C MET A 14 -19.38 -7.55 14.96
N PHE A 15 -20.32 -7.54 15.93
CA PHE A 15 -20.99 -6.33 16.46
C PHE A 15 -20.22 -5.62 17.61
N MET A 16 -19.20 -6.21 18.23
CA MET A 16 -18.41 -5.72 19.40
C MET A 16 -17.14 -5.01 18.95
N MET A 17 -16.73 -5.24 17.70
CA MET A 17 -15.93 -4.31 16.91
C MET A 17 -16.48 -2.85 16.96
N LEU A 18 -17.68 -2.62 17.50
CA LEU A 18 -18.30 -1.31 17.67
C LEU A 18 -17.88 -0.55 18.95
N ALA A 19 -16.93 -1.01 19.77
CA ALA A 19 -16.49 -0.21 20.92
C ALA A 19 -15.02 -0.40 21.34
N LEU A 20 -14.30 0.73 21.35
CA LEU A 20 -13.05 1.05 22.06
C LEU A 20 -11.71 0.77 21.34
N LEU A 21 -11.24 1.88 20.77
CA LEU A 21 -9.86 2.25 20.45
C LEU A 21 -8.77 1.63 21.34
N ALA A 22 -7.96 0.75 20.77
CA ALA A 22 -6.51 0.71 20.94
C ALA A 22 -5.88 0.14 19.66
N ALA A 23 -5.16 0.95 18.91
CA ALA A 23 -4.28 0.46 17.85
C ALA A 23 -3.12 -0.27 18.53
N GLY A 24 -3.13 -1.59 18.44
CA GLY A 24 -2.01 -2.43 18.82
C GLY A 24 -1.73 -3.35 17.65
N VAL A 25 -0.71 -3.03 16.85
CA VAL A 25 -0.18 -3.99 15.90
C VAL A 25 0.22 -5.26 16.64
N MET A 26 -0.15 -6.38 16.04
CA MET A 26 0.09 -7.69 16.61
C MET A 26 1.58 -8.00 16.59
N VAL A 27 2.20 -7.91 17.76
CA VAL A 27 3.42 -8.66 18.04
C VAL A 27 2.99 -10.10 18.25
N SER A 28 2.98 -10.89 17.17
CA SER A 28 2.99 -12.33 17.29
C SER A 28 4.32 -12.74 17.92
N CYS A 29 4.39 -12.73 19.26
CA CYS A 29 5.35 -13.56 19.96
C CYS A 29 4.87 -14.99 19.79
N SER A 30 5.25 -15.60 18.66
CA SER A 30 5.30 -17.05 18.52
C SER A 30 6.36 -17.57 19.50
N SER A 31 5.99 -17.75 20.76
CA SER A 31 6.69 -18.68 21.63
C SER A 31 6.26 -20.09 21.22
N ASP A 32 6.91 -20.62 20.20
CA ASP A 32 7.10 -22.05 20.07
C ASP A 32 8.38 -22.24 19.26
N ASP A 33 9.35 -22.82 19.94
CA ASP A 33 10.63 -23.26 19.43
C ASP A 33 10.39 -24.33 18.35
N ASP A 34 10.50 -23.94 17.09
CA ASP A 34 10.86 -24.83 15.98
C ASP A 34 11.56 -23.96 14.92
N ASP A 35 12.88 -23.86 15.07
CA ASP A 35 13.78 -23.52 13.96
C ASP A 35 13.61 -24.58 12.88
N ASP A 36 12.88 -24.27 11.80
CA ASP A 36 13.13 -24.79 10.44
C ASP A 36 12.18 -24.09 9.42
N ASP A 37 12.76 -23.63 8.30
CA ASP A 37 12.10 -23.19 7.04
C ASP A 37 11.68 -21.72 6.80
N LYS A 38 12.27 -20.70 7.46
CA LYS A 38 12.32 -19.35 6.85
C LYS A 38 13.65 -19.19 6.09
N ALA A 39 13.70 -19.59 4.82
CA ALA A 39 14.88 -19.33 4.00
C ALA A 39 15.17 -17.81 3.99
N PRO A 40 16.45 -17.39 4.11
CA PRO A 40 16.79 -15.97 4.13
C PRO A 40 16.33 -15.33 2.82
N SER A 41 15.64 -14.19 2.92
CA SER A 41 15.31 -13.40 1.73
C SER A 41 16.56 -12.68 1.25
N ASN A 42 16.97 -12.96 0.02
CA ASN A 42 18.17 -12.40 -0.60
C ASN A 42 17.76 -11.70 -1.88
N PHE A 43 17.23 -10.50 -1.72
CA PHE A 43 16.84 -9.67 -2.85
C PHE A 43 18.06 -8.99 -3.47
N GLU A 44 18.12 -8.96 -4.80
CA GLU A 44 19.15 -8.19 -5.48
C GLU A 44 18.94 -6.69 -5.28
N LYS A 45 20.06 -5.97 -5.32
CA LYS A 45 20.08 -4.51 -5.27
C LYS A 45 19.37 -3.95 -6.51
N PRO A 46 18.35 -3.08 -6.37
CA PRO A 46 17.67 -2.51 -7.53
C PRO A 46 18.63 -1.72 -8.44
N LYS A 47 18.40 -1.81 -9.76
CA LYS A 47 19.27 -1.22 -10.79
C LYS A 47 19.54 0.26 -10.59
N TYR A 48 18.53 1.04 -10.21
CA TYR A 48 18.60 2.50 -10.17
C TYR A 48 18.63 3.07 -8.75
N GLU A 49 19.00 2.27 -7.75
CA GLU A 49 19.00 2.72 -6.35
C GLU A 49 19.85 3.99 -6.11
N ALA A 50 20.98 4.14 -6.81
CA ALA A 50 21.85 5.32 -6.66
C ALA A 50 21.24 6.62 -7.23
N ASP A 51 20.29 6.48 -8.16
CA ASP A 51 19.66 7.60 -8.87
C ASP A 51 18.27 7.92 -8.31
N ALA A 52 17.69 7.00 -7.54
CA ALA A 52 16.37 7.13 -6.98
C ALA A 52 16.26 8.34 -6.04
N ALA A 53 15.27 9.19 -6.29
CA ALA A 53 15.01 10.40 -5.53
C ALA A 53 13.62 10.96 -5.86
N LYS A 54 13.00 11.58 -4.86
CA LYS A 54 11.83 12.45 -5.01
C LYS A 54 12.23 13.92 -4.92
N PHE A 55 11.71 14.72 -5.83
CA PHE A 55 11.89 16.16 -5.90
C PHE A 55 10.53 16.84 -5.77
N THR A 56 10.35 17.63 -4.73
CA THR A 56 9.15 18.43 -4.50
C THR A 56 9.35 19.81 -5.10
N VAL A 57 8.49 20.20 -6.03
CA VAL A 57 8.57 21.51 -6.71
C VAL A 57 8.25 22.62 -5.71
N THR A 58 9.05 23.68 -5.73
CA THR A 58 8.92 24.81 -4.79
C THR A 58 7.92 25.86 -5.25
N ASP A 59 7.73 25.99 -6.56
CA ASP A 59 6.74 26.89 -7.15
C ASP A 59 5.33 26.32 -7.02
N GLY A 60 4.55 26.85 -6.08
CA GLY A 60 3.15 26.46 -5.86
C GLY A 60 2.21 26.80 -7.02
N SER A 61 2.64 27.57 -8.03
CA SER A 61 1.88 27.83 -9.24
C SER A 61 2.16 26.84 -10.38
N SER A 62 3.19 26.00 -10.23
CA SER A 62 3.50 24.94 -11.18
C SER A 62 2.36 23.92 -11.26
N GLU A 63 2.08 23.41 -12.46
CA GLU A 63 1.20 22.24 -12.63
C GLU A 63 1.79 21.00 -11.97
N ILE A 64 3.11 20.91 -11.83
CA ILE A 64 3.81 19.75 -11.27
C ILE A 64 4.09 20.01 -9.79
N LYS A 65 3.60 19.11 -8.93
CA LYS A 65 3.84 19.11 -7.49
C LYS A 65 5.14 18.43 -7.12
N SER A 66 5.39 17.26 -7.70
CA SER A 66 6.60 16.48 -7.44
C SER A 66 6.92 15.53 -8.56
N ILE A 67 8.21 15.23 -8.71
CA ILE A 67 8.73 14.21 -9.63
C ILE A 67 9.56 13.23 -8.83
N GLU A 68 9.35 11.95 -9.02
CA GLU A 68 10.06 10.89 -8.32
C GLU A 68 10.59 9.86 -9.30
N LEU A 69 11.85 9.49 -9.13
CA LEU A 69 12.52 8.36 -9.78
C LEU A 69 12.68 7.26 -8.73
N THR A 70 12.12 6.08 -8.97
CA THR A 70 12.21 4.95 -8.03
C THR A 70 13.40 4.04 -8.34
N GLU A 71 13.78 3.23 -7.36
CA GLU A 71 14.88 2.27 -7.39
C GLU A 71 14.66 1.19 -8.46
N ALA A 72 13.40 0.84 -8.71
CA ALA A 72 12.95 -0.16 -9.68
C ALA A 72 12.81 0.40 -11.11
N GLY A 73 13.14 1.68 -11.35
CA GLY A 73 13.09 2.26 -12.68
C GLY A 73 11.71 2.77 -13.10
N ASN A 74 10.87 3.17 -12.13
CA ASN A 74 9.60 3.86 -12.42
C ASN A 74 9.72 5.34 -12.13
N PHE A 75 9.01 6.17 -12.89
CA PHE A 75 8.78 7.56 -12.53
C PHE A 75 7.37 7.75 -11.99
N ILE A 76 7.21 8.66 -11.03
CA ILE A 76 5.92 9.11 -10.51
C ILE A 76 5.94 10.63 -10.57
N ILE A 77 5.02 11.24 -11.32
CA ILE A 77 4.79 12.68 -11.33
C ILE A 77 3.45 12.95 -10.69
N ARG A 78 3.41 13.75 -9.63
CA ARG A 78 2.18 14.28 -9.06
C ARG A 78 1.95 15.68 -9.59
N LEU A 79 0.72 15.95 -10.02
CA LEU A 79 0.27 17.26 -10.46
C LEU A 79 -0.38 18.02 -9.30
N ASN A 80 -0.29 19.35 -9.31
CA ASN A 80 -1.05 20.24 -8.43
C ASN A 80 -2.48 20.30 -8.94
N ASN A 81 -3.35 19.42 -8.43
CA ASN A 81 -4.80 19.48 -8.66
C ASN A 81 -5.54 19.76 -7.33
N THR A 82 -6.71 20.40 -7.46
CA THR A 82 -7.64 20.76 -6.38
C THR A 82 -8.57 19.62 -5.96
N ALA A 83 -8.35 18.39 -6.46
CA ALA A 83 -9.12 17.22 -6.04
C ALA A 83 -8.86 16.97 -4.56
N ASN A 84 -9.85 17.29 -3.73
CA ASN A 84 -9.78 17.08 -2.29
C ASN A 84 -9.68 15.58 -2.02
N TYR A 85 -8.59 15.14 -1.38
CA TYR A 85 -8.49 13.85 -0.70
C TYR A 85 -9.40 13.90 0.53
N ALA A 86 -10.72 13.99 0.30
CA ALA A 86 -11.71 13.95 1.35
C ALA A 86 -12.15 12.50 1.54
N PRO A 87 -12.16 11.97 2.77
CA PRO A 87 -12.72 10.66 3.03
C PRO A 87 -14.21 10.66 2.63
N LYS A 88 -14.69 9.57 2.04
CA LYS A 88 -16.14 9.38 1.86
C LYS A 88 -16.81 9.42 3.26
N THR A 89 -18.03 9.95 3.37
CA THR A 89 -18.76 9.95 4.65
C THR A 89 -19.36 8.58 4.91
N GLU A 90 -18.97 7.89 5.99
CA GLU A 90 -19.48 6.55 6.33
C GLU A 90 -19.92 6.39 7.79
N LYS A 91 -20.72 5.35 8.04
CA LYS A 91 -21.15 4.98 9.39
C LYS A 91 -19.96 4.40 10.17
N PRO A 92 -19.84 4.63 11.48
CA PRO A 92 -18.70 4.21 12.30
C PRO A 92 -18.32 2.72 12.21
N LEU A 93 -19.29 1.84 11.97
CA LEU A 93 -19.10 0.38 11.88
C LEU A 93 -18.41 -0.04 10.56
N ALA A 94 -18.80 0.56 9.43
CA ALA A 94 -18.15 0.31 8.15
C ALA A 94 -16.70 0.82 8.16
N ARG A 95 -16.43 1.93 8.86
CA ARG A 95 -15.08 2.48 9.07
C ARG A 95 -14.16 1.53 9.86
N LEU A 96 -14.71 0.69 10.74
CA LEU A 96 -13.91 -0.13 11.64
C LEU A 96 -13.54 -1.48 11.03
N LEU A 97 -14.44 -2.10 10.26
CA LEU A 97 -14.12 -3.25 9.39
C LEU A 97 -13.10 -2.88 8.29
N LYS A 98 -13.09 -1.60 7.90
CA LYS A 98 -12.20 -1.04 6.89
C LYS A 98 -10.80 -0.68 7.40
N LYS A 99 -10.46 -0.80 8.68
CA LYS A 99 -9.09 -0.50 9.19
C LYS A 99 -7.97 -1.36 8.58
N ASN A 100 -8.29 -2.24 7.63
CA ASN A 100 -7.36 -2.93 6.73
C ASN A 100 -7.15 -2.12 5.42
N ILE A 101 -6.84 -0.83 5.54
CA ILE A 101 -6.89 0.11 4.41
C ILE A 101 -5.58 0.22 3.63
N MET A 102 -4.44 -0.44 3.93
CA MET A 102 -3.19 -0.24 3.14
C MET A 102 -3.37 -0.55 1.65
N ILE A 103 -4.39 -1.35 1.33
CA ILE A 103 -4.71 -1.84 0.00
C ILE A 103 -5.69 -0.97 -0.75
N SER A 104 -6.64 -0.31 -0.09
CA SER A 104 -7.76 0.33 -0.75
C SER A 104 -8.03 1.70 -0.13
N PRO A 105 -7.73 2.80 -0.81
CA PRO A 105 -8.01 4.14 -0.34
C PRO A 105 -9.52 4.32 -0.26
N TYR A 106 -10.00 4.72 0.90
CA TYR A 106 -11.38 5.13 1.05
C TYR A 106 -11.56 6.58 0.59
N LEU A 107 -11.31 6.84 -0.70
CA LEU A 107 -11.34 8.17 -1.30
C LEU A 107 -12.66 8.43 -2.04
N ALA A 108 -13.20 9.64 -1.89
CA ALA A 108 -14.45 10.06 -2.54
C ALA A 108 -14.31 10.38 -4.04
N ALA A 109 -13.10 10.43 -4.56
CA ALA A 109 -12.85 10.78 -5.95
C ALA A 109 -13.08 9.58 -6.89
N GLU A 110 -14.16 9.62 -7.67
CA GLU A 110 -14.25 8.83 -8.89
C GLU A 110 -13.32 9.47 -9.94
N ALA A 111 -12.32 8.74 -10.44
CA ALA A 111 -11.43 9.31 -11.44
C ALA A 111 -11.93 9.11 -12.87
N ASP A 112 -11.67 10.12 -13.69
CA ASP A 112 -11.81 10.06 -15.14
C ASP A 112 -10.57 9.39 -15.76
N LYS A 113 -10.78 8.28 -16.48
CA LYS A 113 -9.73 7.64 -17.29
C LYS A 113 -9.41 8.50 -18.51
N ALA A 114 -8.22 9.11 -18.57
CA ALA A 114 -7.66 9.66 -19.81
C ALA A 114 -6.52 8.75 -20.31
N ALA A 115 -6.84 7.79 -21.18
CA ALA A 115 -5.82 6.98 -21.85
C ALA A 115 -5.11 7.82 -22.92
N THR A 116 -3.84 8.17 -22.70
CA THR A 116 -3.00 8.72 -23.77
C THR A 116 -2.33 7.59 -24.55
N ARG A 117 -2.00 7.82 -25.83
CA ARG A 117 -1.47 6.81 -26.78
C ARG A 117 -0.06 6.28 -26.44
N ALA A 118 0.45 6.51 -25.22
CA ALA A 118 1.86 6.33 -24.85
C ALA A 118 2.08 5.45 -23.59
N GLU A 119 1.16 4.53 -23.25
CA GLU A 119 1.25 3.66 -22.06
C GLU A 119 1.33 4.39 -20.70
N ILE A 120 1.15 5.72 -20.67
CA ILE A 120 1.03 6.49 -19.43
C ILE A 120 -0.38 6.34 -18.88
N VAL A 121 -0.49 5.78 -17.67
CA VAL A 121 -1.74 5.78 -16.90
C VAL A 121 -1.87 7.14 -16.22
N VAL A 122 -2.85 7.94 -16.64
CA VAL A 122 -3.23 9.21 -16.00
C VAL A 122 -4.42 8.92 -15.10
N TRP A 123 -4.24 9.00 -13.78
CA TRP A 123 -5.32 8.90 -12.80
C TRP A 123 -5.39 10.20 -12.01
N SER A 124 -6.35 11.05 -12.40
CA SER A 124 -6.71 12.45 -12.00
C SER A 124 -5.63 13.49 -11.70
N ASP A 125 -4.43 13.10 -11.26
CA ASP A 125 -3.31 13.95 -10.86
C ASP A 125 -1.97 13.19 -10.80
N ILE A 126 -1.91 11.92 -11.20
CA ILE A 126 -0.70 11.10 -11.18
C ILE A 126 -0.33 10.65 -12.61
N LEU A 127 0.93 10.85 -12.99
CA LEU A 127 1.55 10.23 -14.16
C LEU A 127 2.55 9.19 -13.68
N TYR A 128 2.43 7.97 -14.21
CA TYR A 128 3.29 6.85 -13.86
C TYR A 128 3.79 6.14 -15.12
N GLY A 129 5.06 5.72 -15.09
CA GLY A 129 5.67 4.98 -16.19
C GLY A 129 7.08 4.52 -15.86
N LYS A 130 7.79 4.01 -16.87
CA LYS A 130 9.19 3.57 -16.74
C LYS A 130 10.16 4.69 -17.09
N TYR A 131 11.35 4.66 -16.47
CA TYR A 131 12.45 5.51 -16.88
C TYR A 131 13.74 4.73 -17.15
N THR A 132 14.58 5.33 -17.97
CA THR A 132 15.94 4.86 -18.22
C THR A 132 16.93 6.00 -18.06
N LYS A 133 18.01 5.77 -17.32
CA LYS A 133 19.14 6.69 -17.24
C LYS A 133 19.90 6.71 -18.56
N THR A 134 20.04 7.88 -19.17
CA THR A 134 20.70 8.09 -20.48
C THR A 134 21.99 8.91 -20.38
N GLY A 135 22.22 9.59 -19.26
CA GLY A 135 23.44 10.32 -18.93
C GLY A 135 23.56 10.50 -17.42
N ASP A 136 24.61 11.16 -16.94
CA ASP A 136 24.88 11.29 -15.49
C ASP A 136 23.69 11.86 -14.71
N ASN A 137 23.00 12.82 -15.31
CA ASN A 137 21.88 13.57 -14.76
C ASN A 137 20.66 13.58 -15.70
N GLU A 138 20.62 12.68 -16.67
CA GLU A 138 19.60 12.66 -17.72
C GLU A 138 18.85 11.33 -17.73
N TYR A 139 17.53 11.42 -17.82
CA TYR A 139 16.61 10.29 -17.74
C TYR A 139 15.53 10.42 -18.82
N THR A 140 15.34 9.37 -19.61
CA THR A 140 14.16 9.26 -20.48
C THR A 140 13.00 8.76 -19.63
N LEU A 141 11.91 9.51 -19.62
CA LEU A 141 10.63 9.15 -19.01
C LEU A 141 9.71 8.64 -20.12
N ASP A 142 9.46 7.33 -20.14
CA ASP A 142 8.77 6.68 -21.26
C ASP A 142 7.39 7.32 -21.51
N GLY A 143 7.15 7.69 -22.76
CA GLY A 143 5.94 8.40 -23.19
C GLY A 143 5.85 9.88 -22.81
N TYR A 144 6.63 10.36 -21.84
CA TYR A 144 6.48 11.71 -21.28
C TYR A 144 7.55 12.69 -21.78
N GLY A 145 8.82 12.28 -21.85
CA GLY A 145 9.90 13.14 -22.32
C GLY A 145 11.27 12.80 -21.73
N THR A 146 12.13 13.81 -21.64
CA THR A 146 13.46 13.68 -21.01
C THR A 146 13.53 14.61 -19.80
N LEU A 147 14.00 14.09 -18.67
CA LEU A 147 14.26 14.81 -17.44
C LEU A 147 15.77 15.00 -17.26
N THR A 148 16.19 16.24 -17.04
CA THR A 148 17.53 16.59 -16.55
C THR A 148 17.44 17.07 -15.11
N VAL A 149 18.32 16.56 -14.24
CA VAL A 149 18.34 16.86 -12.80
C VAL A 149 19.68 17.49 -12.41
N VAL A 150 19.69 18.72 -11.94
CA VAL A 150 20.91 19.44 -11.54
C VAL A 150 20.83 19.80 -10.06
N SER A 151 21.87 19.46 -9.29
CA SER A 151 21.98 19.89 -7.90
C SER A 151 22.47 21.33 -7.84
N GLU A 152 21.74 22.17 -7.11
CA GLU A 152 22.13 23.56 -6.81
C GLU A 152 22.85 23.68 -5.45
N GLY A 153 23.04 22.54 -4.76
CA GLY A 153 23.63 22.43 -3.43
C GLY A 153 22.59 22.19 -2.33
N GLY A 154 23.00 21.47 -1.29
CA GLY A 154 22.10 21.07 -0.20
C GLY A 154 20.93 20.23 -0.70
N SER A 155 19.71 20.61 -0.34
CA SER A 155 18.48 19.98 -0.85
C SER A 155 17.95 20.60 -2.13
N ALA A 156 18.53 21.69 -2.65
CA ALA A 156 17.99 22.43 -3.78
C ALA A 156 18.43 21.83 -5.13
N TYR A 157 17.49 21.74 -6.06
CA TYR A 157 17.68 21.16 -7.40
C TYR A 157 16.93 21.96 -8.46
N SER A 158 17.51 22.02 -9.65
CA SER A 158 16.84 22.46 -10.88
C SER A 158 16.48 21.23 -11.71
N LEU A 159 15.23 21.17 -12.17
CA LEU A 159 14.73 20.12 -13.05
C LEU A 159 14.34 20.71 -14.39
N ARG A 160 14.74 20.09 -15.49
CA ARG A 160 14.30 20.44 -16.84
C ARG A 160 13.62 19.25 -17.48
N ILE A 161 12.36 19.41 -17.88
CA ILE A 161 11.61 18.42 -18.64
C ILE A 161 11.50 18.92 -20.08
N LYS A 162 12.00 18.13 -21.04
CA LYS A 162 11.67 18.29 -22.45
C LYS A 162 10.60 17.27 -22.81
N LYS A 163 9.34 17.71 -22.94
CA LYS A 163 8.20 16.87 -23.27
C LYS A 163 8.29 16.34 -24.71
N THR A 164 7.55 15.26 -25.00
CA THR A 164 7.54 14.62 -26.32
C THR A 164 6.96 15.50 -27.44
N ASP A 165 6.11 16.47 -27.10
CA ASP A 165 5.56 17.48 -28.03
C ASP A 165 6.54 18.64 -28.32
N GLY A 166 7.70 18.67 -27.66
CA GLY A 166 8.73 19.70 -27.81
C GLY A 166 8.64 20.83 -26.78
N GLU A 167 7.61 20.88 -25.94
CA GLU A 167 7.53 21.82 -24.82
C GLU A 167 8.69 21.57 -23.84
N THR A 168 9.23 22.64 -23.25
CA THR A 168 10.24 22.55 -22.19
C THR A 168 9.73 23.24 -20.94
N VAL A 169 9.83 22.56 -19.81
CA VAL A 169 9.43 23.03 -18.48
C VAL A 169 10.66 23.03 -17.59
N ASP A 170 10.99 24.19 -17.03
CA ASP A 170 12.05 24.37 -16.03
C ASP A 170 11.38 24.52 -14.65
N LEU A 171 11.87 23.77 -13.66
CA LEU A 171 11.31 23.72 -12.30
C LEU A 171 12.43 23.88 -11.27
N GLU A 172 12.14 24.64 -10.22
CA GLU A 172 12.91 24.63 -8.98
C GLU A 172 12.30 23.62 -8.01
N ALA A 173 13.13 22.83 -7.34
CA ALA A 173 12.67 21.77 -6.46
C ALA A 173 13.59 21.53 -5.26
N ASN A 174 13.04 20.91 -4.22
CA ASN A 174 13.80 20.34 -3.12
C ASN A 174 13.78 18.82 -3.16
N LYS A 175 14.94 18.18 -2.98
CA LYS A 175 15.01 16.73 -2.76
C LYS A 175 14.35 16.38 -1.42
N ALA A 176 13.40 15.44 -1.46
CA ALA A 176 12.69 14.97 -0.28
C ALA A 176 13.61 14.15 0.64
N GLY A 177 13.26 14.10 1.93
CA GLY A 177 13.88 13.19 2.89
C GLY A 177 13.54 11.72 2.62
N THR A 178 14.19 10.83 3.34
CA THR A 178 14.01 9.38 3.23
C THR A 178 13.59 8.80 4.58
N PRO A 179 12.79 7.71 4.64
CA PRO A 179 12.62 6.92 5.85
C PRO A 179 13.97 6.36 6.35
N GLU A 180 13.95 5.75 7.53
CA GLU A 180 15.11 5.09 8.11
C GLU A 180 15.71 4.05 7.14
N SER A 181 17.02 4.13 6.93
CA SER A 181 17.77 3.19 6.08
C SER A 181 18.00 1.86 6.80
N GLY A 182 18.10 0.75 6.08
CA GLY A 182 18.42 -0.56 6.65
C GLY A 182 17.99 -1.69 5.72
N SER A 183 18.31 -2.93 6.08
CA SER A 183 17.99 -4.10 5.25
C SER A 183 16.48 -4.25 4.99
N MET A 184 15.63 -3.89 5.95
CA MET A 184 14.18 -3.89 5.76
C MET A 184 13.74 -2.88 4.70
N THR A 185 14.32 -1.67 4.70
CA THR A 185 14.09 -0.65 3.66
C THR A 185 14.62 -1.10 2.30
N ASP A 186 15.84 -1.66 2.26
CA ASP A 186 16.46 -2.14 1.02
C ASP A 186 15.66 -3.29 0.39
N ASN A 187 15.11 -4.17 1.23
CA ASN A 187 14.22 -5.23 0.78
C ASN A 187 12.86 -4.67 0.33
N LEU A 188 12.26 -3.74 1.07
CA LEU A 188 10.93 -3.21 0.76
C LEU A 188 10.88 -2.36 -0.51
N CYS A 189 11.86 -1.48 -0.73
CA CYS A 189 11.84 -0.45 -1.77
C CYS A 189 12.08 -1.00 -3.18
N ARG A 190 11.02 -1.52 -3.78
CA ARG A 190 10.97 -2.04 -5.16
C ARG A 190 9.52 -2.06 -5.66
N THR A 191 9.33 -2.63 -6.85
CA THR A 191 8.00 -2.93 -7.38
C THR A 191 7.62 -4.36 -7.06
N TRP A 192 6.38 -4.56 -6.63
CA TRP A 192 5.85 -5.82 -6.15
C TRP A 192 4.57 -6.18 -6.90
N ASN A 193 4.52 -7.37 -7.49
CA ASN A 193 3.30 -7.94 -8.03
C ASN A 193 2.60 -8.77 -6.93
N ILE A 194 1.28 -8.81 -6.99
CA ILE A 194 0.51 -9.60 -6.04
C ILE A 194 0.46 -11.05 -6.51
N ASP A 195 0.84 -11.95 -5.61
CA ASP A 195 0.71 -13.39 -5.79
C ASP A 195 -0.61 -13.92 -5.20
N GLY A 196 -1.13 -13.25 -4.17
CA GLY A 196 -2.40 -13.59 -3.55
C GLY A 196 -2.63 -12.92 -2.20
N PHE A 197 -3.69 -13.36 -1.55
CA PHE A 197 -4.24 -12.83 -0.32
C PHE A 197 -4.53 -13.98 0.63
N ARG A 198 -4.30 -13.76 1.92
CA ARG A 198 -4.75 -14.63 3.00
C ARG A 198 -5.59 -13.82 3.97
N TYR A 199 -6.63 -14.44 4.52
CA TYR A 199 -7.46 -13.82 5.55
C TYR A 199 -7.73 -14.85 6.64
N TYR A 200 -7.58 -14.44 7.89
CA TYR A 200 -7.78 -15.33 9.02
C TYR A 200 -8.55 -14.67 10.16
N ILE A 201 -9.30 -15.51 10.89
CA ILE A 201 -10.05 -15.17 12.08
C ILE A 201 -9.66 -16.14 13.19
N ARG A 202 -9.24 -15.59 14.33
CA ARG A 202 -8.89 -16.32 15.54
C ARG A 202 -9.70 -15.81 16.73
N ILE A 203 -10.09 -16.74 17.60
CA ILE A 203 -10.78 -16.42 18.85
C ILE A 203 -10.08 -17.17 19.97
N ASN A 204 -9.60 -16.44 20.98
CA ASN A 204 -8.79 -16.98 22.08
C ASN A 204 -7.60 -17.82 21.58
N GLY A 205 -6.92 -17.34 20.54
CA GLY A 205 -5.78 -18.03 19.90
C GLY A 205 -6.15 -19.24 19.05
N LYS A 206 -7.42 -19.67 19.02
CA LYS A 206 -7.87 -20.75 18.13
C LYS A 206 -8.27 -20.19 16.78
N THR A 207 -7.76 -20.78 15.69
CA THR A 207 -8.15 -20.46 14.32
C THR A 207 -9.54 -21.01 13.99
N TYR A 208 -10.38 -20.17 13.39
CA TYR A 208 -11.73 -20.50 12.94
C TYR A 208 -11.94 -20.35 11.44
N PHE A 209 -11.23 -19.41 10.83
CA PHE A 209 -11.13 -19.20 9.40
C PHE A 209 -9.66 -18.88 9.08
N ASP A 210 -9.11 -19.47 8.04
CA ASP A 210 -7.75 -19.20 7.56
C ASP A 210 -7.66 -19.72 6.13
N GLU A 211 -7.88 -18.82 5.18
CA GLU A 211 -7.95 -19.15 3.77
C GLU A 211 -6.97 -18.30 2.99
N THR A 212 -6.42 -18.87 1.91
CA THR A 212 -5.58 -18.18 0.94
C THR A 212 -6.20 -18.30 -0.45
N SER A 213 -6.14 -17.24 -1.23
CA SER A 213 -6.56 -17.22 -2.64
C SER A 213 -5.70 -16.24 -3.44
N THR A 214 -5.67 -16.39 -4.76
CA THR A 214 -5.05 -15.46 -5.69
C THR A 214 -5.91 -14.23 -5.99
N SER A 215 -7.21 -14.22 -5.63
CA SER A 215 -8.09 -13.06 -5.80
C SER A 215 -8.90 -12.75 -4.55
N ILE A 216 -9.29 -11.49 -4.43
CA ILE A 216 -10.12 -11.02 -3.31
C ILE A 216 -11.55 -11.57 -3.40
N GLU A 217 -12.07 -11.73 -4.63
CA GLU A 217 -13.41 -12.26 -4.88
C GLU A 217 -13.54 -13.68 -4.34
N GLU A 218 -12.63 -14.60 -4.68
CA GLU A 218 -12.69 -15.99 -4.20
C GLU A 218 -12.50 -16.05 -2.67
N LEU A 219 -11.62 -15.22 -2.11
CA LEU A 219 -11.45 -15.16 -0.65
C LEU A 219 -12.72 -14.68 0.06
N THR A 220 -13.41 -13.70 -0.53
CA THR A 220 -14.69 -13.16 -0.06
C THR A 220 -15.80 -14.21 -0.14
N GLU A 221 -15.87 -14.97 -1.24
CA GLU A 221 -16.82 -16.09 -1.37
C GLU A 221 -16.60 -17.16 -0.30
N LYS A 222 -15.34 -17.54 -0.04
CA LYS A 222 -14.99 -18.50 1.02
C LYS A 222 -15.40 -17.99 2.41
N LEU A 223 -15.16 -16.71 2.70
CA LEU A 223 -15.57 -16.09 3.95
C LEU A 223 -17.09 -16.10 4.12
N ASN A 224 -17.82 -15.63 3.11
CA ASN A 224 -19.29 -15.58 3.14
C ASN A 224 -19.90 -16.98 3.28
N LYS A 225 -19.34 -17.98 2.59
CA LYS A 225 -19.76 -19.37 2.75
C LYS A 225 -19.50 -19.89 4.18
N TRP A 226 -18.33 -19.60 4.74
CA TRP A 226 -18.02 -19.97 6.13
C TRP A 226 -18.99 -19.29 7.12
N MET A 227 -19.31 -18.02 6.92
CA MET A 227 -20.29 -17.31 7.75
C MET A 227 -21.69 -17.92 7.65
N GLN A 228 -22.15 -18.28 6.44
CA GLN A 228 -23.42 -18.99 6.21
C GLN A 228 -23.48 -20.35 6.91
N GLU A 229 -22.41 -21.14 6.87
CA GLU A 229 -22.34 -22.45 7.53
C GLU A 229 -22.35 -22.33 9.06
N MET A 230 -21.85 -21.20 9.56
CA MET A 230 -21.76 -20.91 10.98
C MET A 230 -23.04 -20.30 11.54
N ASP A 231 -23.78 -19.51 10.75
CA ASP A 231 -24.99 -18.79 11.17
C ASP A 231 -26.27 -19.25 10.45
N PRO A 232 -27.18 -19.98 11.14
CA PRO A 232 -28.42 -20.45 10.53
C PRO A 232 -29.42 -19.33 10.22
N ASP A 233 -29.26 -18.12 10.78
CA ASP A 233 -30.07 -16.96 10.38
C ASP A 233 -29.30 -15.99 9.46
N TYR A 234 -28.21 -16.43 8.83
CA TYR A 234 -27.49 -15.64 7.83
C TYR A 234 -28.43 -15.20 6.69
N THR A 235 -28.33 -13.93 6.33
CA THR A 235 -29.07 -13.29 5.23
C THR A 235 -28.08 -12.64 4.26
N GLU A 236 -28.54 -12.27 3.06
CA GLU A 236 -27.69 -11.55 2.09
C GLU A 236 -27.17 -10.22 2.66
N ASP A 237 -27.89 -9.61 3.61
CA ASP A 237 -27.48 -8.37 4.29
C ASP A 237 -26.27 -8.60 5.22
N ASP A 238 -25.98 -9.85 5.60
CA ASP A 238 -24.82 -10.23 6.41
C ASP A 238 -23.57 -10.54 5.55
N SER A 239 -23.66 -10.40 4.22
CA SER A 239 -22.51 -10.61 3.34
C SER A 239 -21.47 -9.53 3.48
N GLU A 240 -20.21 -9.95 3.52
CA GLU A 240 -19.06 -9.08 3.61
C GLU A 240 -18.37 -8.98 2.25
N VAL A 241 -17.72 -7.83 2.03
CA VAL A 241 -16.80 -7.60 0.91
C VAL A 241 -15.48 -7.18 1.52
N LEU A 242 -14.45 -8.02 1.38
CA LEU A 242 -13.17 -7.81 2.05
C LEU A 242 -12.47 -6.52 1.59
N PHE A 243 -12.55 -6.20 0.29
CA PHE A 243 -11.93 -4.99 -0.27
C PHE A 243 -12.75 -4.44 -1.45
N GLU A 244 -12.84 -3.10 -1.54
CA GLU A 244 -13.60 -2.40 -2.60
C GLU A 244 -12.88 -2.44 -3.96
N TYR A 245 -11.54 -2.41 -3.94
CA TYR A 245 -10.71 -2.47 -5.14
C TYR A 245 -9.63 -3.55 -5.01
N GLU A 246 -9.45 -4.32 -6.08
CA GLU A 246 -8.41 -5.34 -6.13
C GLU A 246 -7.08 -4.72 -6.58
N PRO A 247 -6.06 -4.69 -5.71
CA PRO A 247 -4.73 -4.23 -6.09
C PRO A 247 -4.11 -5.23 -7.08
N LYS A 248 -3.22 -4.71 -7.92
CA LYS A 248 -2.44 -5.47 -8.90
C LYS A 248 -0.94 -5.37 -8.61
N GLN A 249 -0.47 -4.20 -8.20
CA GLN A 249 0.94 -3.93 -8.00
C GLN A 249 1.14 -2.85 -6.93
N PHE A 250 2.20 -3.03 -6.12
CA PHE A 250 2.70 -2.03 -5.19
C PHE A 250 4.06 -1.49 -5.67
N VAL A 251 4.33 -0.22 -5.43
CA VAL A 251 5.66 0.37 -5.55
C VAL A 251 6.00 1.03 -4.24
N PHE A 252 7.10 0.66 -3.61
CA PHE A 252 7.66 1.35 -2.45
C PHE A 252 8.97 2.01 -2.87
N SER A 253 9.21 3.25 -2.41
CA SER A 253 10.48 3.94 -2.64
C SER A 253 11.15 4.35 -1.33
N LYS A 254 12.47 4.55 -1.38
CA LYS A 254 13.26 5.10 -0.27
C LYS A 254 12.94 6.57 -0.01
N SER A 255 12.15 7.23 -0.86
CA SER A 255 11.65 8.58 -0.59
C SER A 255 10.38 8.59 0.26
N GLY A 256 9.95 7.42 0.78
CA GLY A 256 8.77 7.30 1.63
C GLY A 256 7.46 7.36 0.87
N THR A 257 7.49 7.10 -0.45
CA THR A 257 6.29 6.95 -1.27
C THR A 257 5.92 5.47 -1.31
N TYR A 258 4.62 5.16 -1.17
CA TYR A 258 4.07 3.91 -1.68
C TYR A 258 2.95 4.21 -2.67
N MET A 259 2.84 3.38 -3.70
CA MET A 259 1.84 3.52 -4.74
C MET A 259 1.16 2.18 -4.96
N VAL A 260 -0.16 2.21 -5.17
CA VAL A 260 -0.97 1.03 -5.48
C VAL A 260 -1.59 1.21 -6.86
N LEU A 261 -1.32 0.25 -7.75
CA LEU A 261 -2.01 0.09 -9.04
C LEU A 261 -3.07 -1.00 -8.87
N TYR A 262 -4.31 -0.72 -9.27
CA TYR A 262 -5.43 -1.65 -9.18
C TYR A 262 -5.74 -2.32 -10.52
N THR A 263 -6.51 -3.40 -10.47
CA THR A 263 -6.95 -4.15 -11.66
C THR A 263 -7.85 -3.33 -12.59
N ASN A 264 -8.55 -2.32 -12.07
CA ASN A 264 -9.35 -1.37 -12.84
C ASN A 264 -8.52 -0.19 -13.39
N ASP A 265 -7.19 -0.28 -13.36
CA ASP A 265 -6.21 0.76 -13.73
C ASP A 265 -6.22 2.01 -12.82
N MET A 266 -6.88 1.94 -11.67
CA MET A 266 -6.73 2.98 -10.65
C MET A 266 -5.28 3.05 -10.16
N LEU A 267 -4.83 4.26 -9.87
CA LEU A 267 -3.56 4.51 -9.20
C LEU A 267 -3.82 5.38 -7.97
N ALA A 268 -3.20 4.99 -6.86
CA ALA A 268 -3.19 5.80 -5.65
C ALA A 268 -1.74 5.95 -5.18
N VAL A 269 -1.34 7.19 -4.87
CA VAL A 269 -0.03 7.52 -4.31
C VAL A 269 -0.21 7.97 -2.87
N SER A 270 0.66 7.46 -2.01
CA SER A 270 0.57 7.60 -0.56
C SER A 270 1.96 7.61 0.05
N THR A 271 2.03 7.75 1.37
CA THR A 271 3.32 7.86 2.06
C THR A 271 3.46 6.82 3.17
N TRP A 272 4.70 6.39 3.41
CA TRP A 272 5.04 5.44 4.45
C TRP A 272 6.33 5.82 5.17
N ARG A 273 6.47 5.34 6.40
CA ARG A 273 7.70 5.38 7.21
C ARG A 273 7.77 4.16 8.13
N TRP A 274 8.92 3.92 8.74
CA TRP A 274 9.01 2.93 9.82
C TRP A 274 8.48 3.54 11.11
N GLY A 275 7.52 2.87 11.75
CA GLY A 275 7.20 3.08 13.16
C GLY A 275 8.18 2.29 14.05
N ASP A 276 8.49 1.06 13.64
CA ASP A 276 9.54 0.23 14.23
C ASP A 276 10.13 -0.71 13.17
N GLN A 277 11.27 -0.34 12.60
CA GLN A 277 11.93 -1.13 11.57
C GLN A 277 12.38 -2.51 12.06
N SER A 278 12.82 -2.60 13.32
CA SER A 278 13.35 -3.85 13.91
C SER A 278 12.26 -4.92 14.05
N ASN A 279 11.03 -4.47 14.29
CA ASN A 279 9.84 -5.30 14.33
C ASN A 279 9.04 -5.23 13.03
N GLY A 280 9.55 -4.64 11.95
CA GLY A 280 8.85 -4.55 10.67
C GLY A 280 7.50 -3.84 10.73
N ILE A 281 7.32 -2.89 11.65
CA ILE A 281 6.10 -2.08 11.74
C ILE A 281 6.23 -0.87 10.84
N LEU A 282 5.47 -0.87 9.76
CA LEU A 282 5.36 0.21 8.79
C LEU A 282 4.14 1.05 9.12
N GLU A 283 4.34 2.36 9.27
CA GLU A 283 3.28 3.36 9.36
C GLU A 283 3.02 3.92 7.97
N TYR A 284 1.75 4.09 7.59
CA TYR A 284 1.38 4.65 6.30
C TYR A 284 0.28 5.71 6.45
N SER A 285 0.16 6.56 5.43
CA SER A 285 -0.93 7.52 5.27
C SER A 285 -1.35 7.61 3.81
N TRP A 286 -2.66 7.46 3.58
CA TRP A 286 -3.29 7.71 2.28
C TRP A 286 -3.26 9.18 1.88
N ASN A 287 -2.99 10.10 2.82
CA ASN A 287 -2.63 11.46 2.50
C ASN A 287 -1.12 11.53 2.22
N PRO A 288 -0.69 11.62 0.96
CA PRO A 288 0.74 11.60 0.61
C PRO A 288 1.52 12.83 1.09
N ASP A 289 0.84 13.84 1.62
CA ASP A 289 1.42 15.11 2.06
C ASP A 289 1.47 15.25 3.59
N THR A 290 0.82 14.37 4.36
CA THR A 290 0.88 14.38 5.83
C THR A 290 0.59 13.00 6.45
N PHE A 291 1.25 12.71 7.58
CA PHE A 291 0.99 11.54 8.43
C PHE A 291 -0.02 11.83 9.54
N ASP A 292 -0.33 13.10 9.81
CA ASP A 292 -1.17 13.50 10.95
C ASP A 292 -2.68 13.37 10.67
N ASP A 293 -3.06 12.50 9.73
CA ASP A 293 -4.45 12.24 9.35
C ASP A 293 -4.91 10.90 9.92
N SER A 294 -5.47 10.92 11.13
CA SER A 294 -5.91 9.72 11.84
C SER A 294 -6.98 8.91 11.12
N ASP A 295 -7.68 9.49 10.15
CA ASP A 295 -8.71 8.79 9.36
C ASP A 295 -8.12 8.13 8.09
N LEU A 296 -6.93 8.56 7.65
CA LEU A 296 -6.24 8.07 6.46
C LEU A 296 -4.91 7.35 6.75
N SER A 297 -4.50 7.28 8.01
CA SER A 297 -3.27 6.63 8.45
C SER A 297 -3.50 5.28 9.12
N GLY A 298 -2.54 4.37 8.99
CA GLY A 298 -2.57 3.06 9.64
C GLY A 298 -1.18 2.45 9.81
N GLU A 299 -1.16 1.23 10.33
CA GLU A 299 0.06 0.45 10.54
C GLU A 299 -0.08 -0.94 9.89
N ALA A 300 0.99 -1.42 9.30
CA ALA A 300 1.08 -2.76 8.73
C ALA A 300 2.37 -3.44 9.17
N LYS A 301 2.30 -4.76 9.34
CA LYS A 301 3.47 -5.60 9.62
C LYS A 301 4.08 -6.09 8.30
N ILE A 302 5.36 -5.81 8.13
CA ILE A 302 6.18 -6.18 6.98
C ILE A 302 7.06 -7.37 7.36
N GLU A 303 6.94 -8.44 6.58
CA GLU A 303 7.79 -9.62 6.71
C GLU A 303 8.31 -10.06 5.34
N PHE A 304 9.53 -10.59 5.33
CA PHE A 304 10.14 -11.18 4.14
C PHE A 304 10.44 -12.65 4.39
N SER A 305 10.01 -13.52 3.49
CA SER A 305 10.33 -14.96 3.53
C SER A 305 10.33 -15.52 2.12
N ASN A 306 11.29 -16.38 1.79
CA ASN A 306 11.39 -17.03 0.48
C ASN A 306 11.33 -16.04 -0.70
N ASN A 307 12.00 -14.88 -0.59
CA ASN A 307 11.98 -13.79 -1.57
C ASN A 307 10.57 -13.26 -1.90
N LYS A 308 9.66 -13.38 -0.93
CA LYS A 308 8.34 -12.76 -0.98
C LYS A 308 8.22 -11.72 0.12
N LEU A 309 7.40 -10.72 -0.15
CA LEU A 309 6.93 -9.75 0.83
C LEU A 309 5.56 -10.20 1.33
N PHE A 310 5.38 -10.14 2.65
CA PHE A 310 4.12 -10.32 3.33
C PHE A 310 3.78 -9.02 4.04
N ILE A 311 2.62 -8.46 3.72
CA ILE A 311 2.07 -7.28 4.38
C ILE A 311 0.87 -7.75 5.18
N THR A 312 0.96 -7.74 6.50
CA THR A 312 -0.14 -8.12 7.39
C THR A 312 -0.77 -6.88 7.99
N GLU A 313 -2.08 -6.77 7.86
CA GLU A 313 -2.88 -5.71 8.47
C GLU A 313 -4.11 -6.32 9.14
N GLY A 314 -4.38 -5.92 10.37
CA GLY A 314 -5.45 -6.48 11.18
C GLY A 314 -5.51 -5.88 12.57
N ASN A 315 -6.48 -6.33 13.34
CA ASN A 315 -6.71 -5.90 14.72
C ASN A 315 -6.89 -7.11 15.65
N SER A 316 -6.56 -6.89 16.92
CA SER A 316 -6.88 -7.79 18.01
C SER A 316 -7.54 -7.00 19.13
N GLU A 317 -8.70 -7.47 19.57
CA GLU A 317 -9.50 -6.85 20.61
C GLU A 317 -9.81 -7.88 21.68
N SER A 318 -9.76 -7.48 22.95
CA SER A 318 -10.05 -8.36 24.08
C SER A 318 -11.10 -7.74 24.98
N GLU A 319 -12.23 -8.42 25.13
CA GLU A 319 -13.33 -8.02 26.01
C GLU A 319 -13.90 -9.25 26.73
N ASP A 320 -14.25 -9.10 28.01
CA ASP A 320 -14.87 -10.16 28.83
C ASP A 320 -14.14 -11.54 28.79
N GLY A 321 -12.81 -11.51 28.69
CA GLY A 321 -11.97 -12.73 28.63
C GLY A 321 -11.98 -13.43 27.28
N ILE A 322 -12.46 -12.76 26.23
CA ILE A 322 -12.46 -13.22 24.85
C ILE A 322 -11.59 -12.29 24.02
N THR A 323 -10.56 -12.83 23.41
CA THR A 323 -9.71 -12.17 22.43
C THR A 323 -10.16 -12.56 21.04
N PHE A 324 -10.54 -11.56 20.23
CA PHE A 324 -10.84 -11.72 18.82
C PHE A 324 -9.70 -11.13 18.00
N GLU A 325 -9.21 -11.88 17.03
CA GLU A 325 -8.10 -11.48 16.16
C GLU A 325 -8.52 -11.72 14.72
N VAL A 326 -8.38 -10.69 13.88
CA VAL A 326 -8.65 -10.77 12.45
C VAL A 326 -7.58 -10.03 11.69
N ALA A 327 -7.09 -10.64 10.61
CA ALA A 327 -6.12 -9.97 9.76
C ALA A 327 -6.19 -10.46 8.31
N SER A 328 -5.77 -9.56 7.44
CA SER A 328 -5.45 -9.84 6.04
C SER A 328 -3.94 -9.86 5.85
N VAL A 329 -3.47 -10.71 4.94
CA VAL A 329 -2.08 -10.79 4.52
C VAL A 329 -2.02 -10.69 3.01
N ILE A 330 -1.28 -9.73 2.51
CA ILE A 330 -0.95 -9.62 1.09
C ILE A 330 0.36 -10.36 0.86
N ILE A 331 0.38 -11.22 -0.14
CA ILE A 331 1.55 -11.99 -0.54
C ILE A 331 2.04 -11.43 -1.86
N LEU A 332 3.28 -10.95 -1.88
CA LEU A 332 3.84 -10.29 -3.04
C LEU A 332 5.18 -10.89 -3.48
N SER A 333 5.39 -10.91 -4.79
CA SER A 333 6.67 -11.23 -5.42
C SER A 333 7.25 -9.97 -6.07
N GLU A 334 8.58 -9.88 -6.13
CA GLU A 334 9.21 -8.77 -6.84
C GLU A 334 8.79 -8.79 -8.32
N ALA A 335 8.37 -7.63 -8.82
CA ALA A 335 8.12 -7.47 -10.23
C ALA A 335 9.44 -7.57 -10.98
N THR A 336 9.64 -8.68 -11.70
CA THR A 336 10.77 -8.78 -12.61
C THR A 336 10.63 -7.73 -13.70
N ALA A 337 11.74 -7.12 -14.11
CA ALA A 337 11.76 -6.33 -15.33
C ALA A 337 11.31 -7.27 -16.45
N SER A 338 10.05 -7.15 -16.87
CA SER A 338 9.51 -7.95 -17.96
C SER A 338 10.41 -7.73 -19.17
N GLY A 339 11.21 -8.75 -19.45
CA GLY A 339 12.03 -8.79 -20.64
C GLY A 339 11.11 -8.95 -21.83
N ARG A 340 10.89 -7.84 -22.52
CA ARG A 340 10.29 -7.69 -23.86
C ARG A 340 8.78 -7.74 -23.97
#